data_AF-A0AAW8UGI4-F1
#
_entry.id   AF-A0AAW8UGI4-F1
#
_cell.length_a   1.000
_cell.length_b   1.000
_cell.length_c   1.000
_cell.angle_alpha   90.00
_cell.angle_beta   90.00
_cell.angle_gamma   90.00
#
_symmetry.space_group_name_H-M   'P 1'
#
loop_
_entity.id
_entity.type
_entity.pdbx_description
1 polymer ?
#
loop_
_entity_poly.entity_id
_entity_poly.type
_entity_poly.pdbx_seq_one_letter_code
_entity_poly.pdbx_strand_id
1 'polypeptide(L)'
;MKWSEISVEDLIPLFSDLFAQLWLIHPFREGNTRTVMRFAELFTNDKGFPLNSRFLLNHISYVRKSLVLYCVEEAPVKEYFLQIKIDVINDF
;
A
#
# COMPACT_ATOMS: atom_id res chain seq x y z
N MET A 1 -6.18 17.90 4.36
CA MET A 1 -5.59 17.52 3.05
C MET A 1 -6.59 16.66 2.32
N LYS A 2 -6.93 16.96 1.07
CA LYS A 2 -7.71 16.07 0.23
C LYS A 2 -6.75 15.19 -0.56
N TRP A 3 -6.90 13.89 -0.41
CA TRP A 3 -6.04 12.91 -1.06
C TRP A 3 -6.19 12.92 -2.59
N SER A 4 -7.40 13.19 -3.07
CA SER A 4 -7.71 13.34 -4.48
C SER A 4 -7.03 14.54 -5.16
N GLU A 5 -6.44 15.46 -4.39
CA GLU A 5 -5.75 16.65 -4.89
C GLU A 5 -4.22 16.49 -4.84
N ILE A 6 -3.71 15.35 -4.37
CA ILE A 6 -2.29 15.04 -4.34
C ILE A 6 -1.88 14.52 -5.73
N SER A 7 -0.73 14.97 -6.23
CA SER A 7 -0.13 14.42 -7.44
C SER A 7 0.06 12.91 -7.29
N VAL A 8 0.00 12.15 -8.38
CA VAL A 8 0.20 10.69 -8.30
C VAL A 8 1.61 10.40 -7.79
N GLU A 9 2.58 11.23 -8.18
CA GLU A 9 3.99 11.15 -7.81
C GLU A 9 4.21 11.26 -6.29
N ASP A 10 3.43 12.11 -5.60
CA ASP A 10 3.51 12.29 -4.15
C ASP A 10 2.55 11.36 -3.38
N LEU A 11 1.42 10.99 -4.00
CA LEU A 11 0.39 10.15 -3.37
C LEU A 11 0.90 8.73 -3.12
N ILE A 12 1.59 8.15 -4.09
CA ILE A 12 2.11 6.77 -3.99
C ILE A 12 3.09 6.62 -2.82
N PRO A 13 4.16 7.42 -2.69
CA PRO A 13 5.09 7.26 -1.58
C PRO A 13 4.41 7.56 -0.23
N LEU A 14 3.57 8.60 -0.14
CA LEU A 14 2.85 8.93 1.08
C LEU A 14 1.92 7.78 1.55
N PHE A 15 1.12 7.23 0.63
CA PHE A 15 0.25 6.10 0.94
C PHE A 15 1.04 4.87 1.35
N SER A 16 2.12 4.58 0.63
CA SER A 16 3.01 3.43 0.89
C SER A 16 3.65 3.52 2.27
N ASP A 17 4.14 4.70 2.65
CA ASP A 17 4.71 4.98 3.97
C ASP A 17 3.69 4.69 5.09
N LEU A 18 2.50 5.26 4.96
CA LEU A 18 1.45 5.11 5.97
C LEU A 18 0.94 3.68 6.06
N PHE A 19 0.82 2.99 4.92
CA PHE A 19 0.39 1.60 4.86
C PHE A 19 1.43 0.66 5.48
N ALA A 20 2.72 0.87 5.22
CA ALA A 20 3.81 0.11 5.81
C ALA A 20 3.89 0.31 7.33
N GLN A 21 3.79 1.56 7.79
CA GLN A 21 3.74 1.87 9.21
C GLN A 21 2.55 1.21 9.91
N LEU A 22 1.36 1.26 9.31
CA LEU A 22 0.17 0.60 9.85
C LEU A 22 0.36 -0.93 9.94
N TRP A 23 0.97 -1.54 8.92
CA TRP A 23 1.24 -2.97 8.91
C TRP A 23 2.26 -3.41 9.98
N LEU A 24 3.31 -2.61 10.18
CA LEU A 24 4.36 -2.82 11.18
C LEU A 24 3.84 -2.85 12.62
N ILE A 25 2.84 -2.03 12.95
CA ILE A 25 2.25 -1.99 14.30
C ILE A 25 1.76 -3.38 14.73
N HIS A 26 1.30 -4.18 13.75
CA HIS A 26 0.91 -5.57 13.92
C HIS A 26 0.02 -5.84 15.17
N PRO A 27 -1.09 -5.08 15.36
CA PRO A 27 -1.81 -4.99 16.63
C PRO A 27 -2.62 -6.24 17.01
N PHE A 28 -2.86 -7.15 16.07
CA PHE A 28 -3.65 -8.37 16.30
C PHE A 28 -2.75 -9.59 16.47
N ARG A 29 -3.23 -10.60 17.21
CA ARG A 29 -2.51 -11.88 17.36
C ARG A 29 -2.34 -12.61 16.03
N GLU A 30 -3.36 -12.56 15.18
CA GLU A 30 -3.35 -13.09 13.81
C GLU A 30 -4.23 -12.21 12.91
N GLY A 31 -3.95 -12.21 11.60
CA GLY A 31 -4.78 -11.52 10.61
C GLY A 31 -4.44 -10.05 10.36
N ASN A 32 -3.28 -9.57 10.80
CA ASN A 32 -2.81 -8.20 10.53
C ASN A 32 -2.78 -7.89 9.03
N THR A 33 -2.13 -8.72 8.22
CA THR A 33 -2.07 -8.51 6.76
C THR A 33 -3.47 -8.41 6.14
N ARG A 34 -4.40 -9.30 6.48
CA ARG A 34 -5.77 -9.28 5.95
C ARG A 34 -6.51 -7.99 6.33
N THR A 35 -6.38 -7.59 7.59
CA THR A 35 -7.06 -6.42 8.14
C THR A 35 -6.52 -5.13 7.52
N VAL A 36 -5.19 -5.01 7.46
CA VAL A 36 -4.51 -3.83 6.91
C VAL A 36 -4.80 -3.70 5.42
N MET A 37 -4.75 -4.79 4.64
CA MET A 37 -5.14 -4.77 3.22
C MET A 37 -6.59 -4.36 3.00
N ARG A 38 -7.52 -4.88 3.80
CA ARG A 38 -8.94 -4.50 3.70
C ARG A 38 -9.16 -3.04 4.05
N PHE A 39 -8.44 -2.54 5.05
CA PHE A 39 -8.46 -1.11 5.39
C PHE A 39 -7.94 -0.24 4.23
N ALA A 40 -6.81 -0.61 3.61
CA ALA A 40 -6.27 0.11 2.45
C ALA A 40 -7.26 0.20 1.29
N GLU A 41 -7.94 -0.89 0.96
CA GLU A 41 -8.99 -0.90 -0.07
C GLU A 41 -10.15 0.05 0.27
N LEU A 42 -10.68 -0.01 1.49
CA LEU A 42 -11.76 0.87 1.91
C LEU A 42 -11.33 2.34 1.91
N PHE A 43 -10.10 2.61 2.37
CA PHE A 43 -9.52 3.94 2.41
C PHE A 43 -9.34 4.55 1.02
N THR A 44 -8.69 3.81 0.12
CA THR A 44 -8.43 4.25 -1.26
C THR A 44 -9.73 4.52 -2.03
N ASN A 45 -10.76 3.67 -1.83
CA ASN A 45 -12.10 3.88 -2.39
C ASN A 45 -12.76 5.17 -1.85
N ASP A 46 -12.73 5.40 -0.54
CA ASP A 46 -13.30 6.61 0.08
C ASP A 46 -12.57 7.89 -0.36
N LYS A 47 -11.26 7.79 -0.62
CA LYS A 47 -10.41 8.93 -0.98
C LYS A 47 -10.31 9.21 -2.48
N GLY A 48 -10.96 8.41 -3.33
CA GLY A 48 -11.05 8.66 -4.78
C GLY A 48 -9.84 8.18 -5.58
N PHE A 49 -9.06 7.23 -5.07
CA PHE A 49 -7.95 6.60 -5.79
C PHE A 49 -7.98 5.07 -5.60
N PRO A 50 -9.04 4.39 -6.07
CA PRO A 50 -9.36 3.01 -5.72
C PRO A 50 -8.22 2.04 -6.03
N LEU A 51 -7.91 1.17 -5.09
CA LEU A 51 -6.85 0.17 -5.23
C LEU A 51 -7.41 -1.18 -5.68
N ASN A 52 -6.74 -1.84 -6.64
CA ASN A 52 -7.09 -3.19 -7.07
C ASN A 52 -6.68 -4.24 -6.02
N SER A 53 -7.54 -4.43 -5.01
CA SER A 53 -7.32 -5.34 -3.88
C SER A 53 -7.15 -6.80 -4.32
N ARG A 54 -7.80 -7.20 -5.42
CA ARG A 54 -7.73 -8.56 -5.96
C ARG A 54 -6.35 -8.89 -6.52
N PHE A 55 -5.70 -7.92 -7.15
CA PHE A 55 -4.30 -8.04 -7.56
C PHE A 55 -3.39 -8.22 -6.34
N LEU A 56 -3.56 -7.39 -5.30
CA LEU A 56 -2.73 -7.52 -4.09
C LEU A 56 -2.92 -8.87 -3.38
N LEU A 57 -4.13 -9.41 -3.33
CA LEU A 57 -4.42 -10.71 -2.73
C LEU A 57 -3.75 -11.85 -3.51
N ASN A 58 -3.76 -11.78 -4.84
CA ASN A 58 -3.07 -12.76 -5.70
C ASN A 58 -1.54 -12.70 -5.55
N HIS A 59 -1.00 -11.55 -5.11
CA HIS A 59 0.42 -11.31 -4.90
C HIS A 59 0.80 -11.07 -3.43
N ILE A 60 0.04 -11.63 -2.47
CA ILE A 60 0.17 -11.29 -1.04
C ILE A 60 1.56 -11.55 -0.46
N SER A 61 2.27 -12.59 -0.92
CA SER A 61 3.64 -12.89 -0.51
C SER A 61 4.63 -11.83 -0.99
N TYR A 62 4.42 -11.31 -2.21
CA TYR A 62 5.21 -10.20 -2.75
C TYR A 62 4.93 -8.91 -1.97
N VAL A 63 3.65 -8.57 -1.77
CA VAL A 63 3.24 -7.38 -0.99
C VAL A 63 3.86 -7.40 0.41
N ARG A 64 3.80 -8.54 1.11
CA ARG A 64 4.42 -8.71 2.43
C ARG A 64 5.94 -8.52 2.38
N LYS A 65 6.61 -9.08 1.37
CA LYS A 65 8.07 -8.94 1.22
C LYS A 65 8.46 -7.49 0.93
N SER A 66 7.71 -6.79 0.06
CA SER A 66 7.91 -5.37 -0.20
C SER A 66 7.67 -4.52 1.04
N LEU A 67 6.62 -4.80 1.83
CA LEU A 67 6.37 -4.15 3.11
C LEU A 67 7.52 -4.34 4.09
N VAL A 68 8.03 -5.56 4.24
CA VAL A 68 9.19 -5.83 5.09
C VAL A 68 10.41 -5.03 4.61
N LEU A 69 10.73 -5.08 3.31
CA LEU A 69 11.88 -4.37 2.75
C LEU A 69 11.76 -2.85 2.89
N TYR A 70 10.54 -2.32 2.77
CA TYR A 70 10.26 -0.89 2.94
C TYR A 70 10.56 -0.39 4.35
N CYS A 71 10.49 -1.28 5.34
CA CYS A 71 10.69 -0.97 6.75
C CYS A 71 12.15 -1.15 7.21
N VAL A 72 13.06 -1.57 6.33
CA VAL A 72 14.47 -1.84 6.66
C VAL A 72 15.33 -0.67 6.19
N GLU A 73 15.98 0.03 7.13
CA GLU A 73 16.79 1.24 6.84
C GLU A 73 18.00 0.97 5.93
N GLU A 74 18.60 -0.22 6.03
CA GLU A 74 19.81 -0.61 5.29
C GLU A 74 19.49 -1.29 3.95
N ALA A 75 18.21 -1.45 3.60
CA ALA A 75 17.82 -2.13 2.37
C ALA A 75 18.22 -1.28 1.15
N PRO A 76 18.81 -1.88 0.10
CA PRO A 76 19.20 -1.16 -1.10
C PRO A 76 17.94 -0.65 -1.80
N VAL A 77 17.75 0.66 -1.64
CA VAL A 77 16.83 1.56 -2.34
C VAL A 77 15.34 1.26 -2.17
N LYS A 78 14.62 2.33 -1.80
CA LYS A 78 13.16 2.50 -1.76
C LYS A 78 12.44 2.29 -3.11
N GLU A 79 13.07 1.57 -4.05
CA GLU A 79 12.56 1.22 -5.38
C GLU A 79 11.64 -0.02 -5.36
N TYR A 80 11.65 -0.82 -4.29
CA TYR A 80 10.85 -2.06 -4.21
C TYR A 80 9.36 -1.84 -3.91
N PHE A 81 8.94 -0.60 -3.60
CA PHE A 81 7.52 -0.25 -3.54
C PHE A 81 6.99 0.29 -4.88
N LEU A 82 7.86 0.67 -5.80
CA LEU A 82 7.53 1.22 -7.13
C LEU A 82 7.13 0.16 -8.17
N GLN A 83 6.88 -1.08 -7.74
CA GLN A 83 6.23 -2.12 -8.54
C GLN A 83 4.95 -2.67 -7.92
N ILE A 84 4.45 -2.07 -6.83
CA ILE A 84 2.99 -1.90 -6.76
C ILE A 84 2.72 -0.71 -7.67
N LYS A 85 2.71 -0.98 -8.98
CA LYS A 85 1.78 -0.29 -9.86
C LYS A 85 0.41 -0.54 -9.21
N ILE A 86 0.00 0.35 -8.32
CA ILE A 86 -1.41 0.72 -8.24
C ILE A 86 -1.71 0.94 -9.71
N ASP A 87 -2.61 0.14 -10.29
CA ASP A 87 -3.18 0.47 -11.58
C ASP A 87 -3.81 1.86 -11.38
N VAL A 88 -2.99 2.89 -11.63
CA VAL A 88 -3.37 4.29 -11.54
C VAL A 88 -4.32 4.45 -12.71
N ILE A 89 -5.60 4.33 -12.38
CA ILE A 89 -6.70 5.11 -12.94
C ILE A 89 -6.55 5.27 -14.45
N ASN A 90 -6.78 4.21 -15.21
CA ASN A 90 -7.22 4.24 -16.62
C ASN A 90 -7.57 2.82 -17.07
N ASP A 91 -8.83 2.45 -16.85
CA ASP A 91 -9.67 1.76 -17.85
C ASP A 91 -11.11 1.69 -17.29
N PHE A 92 -11.75 2.87 -17.17
CA PHE A 92 -13.17 3.15 -17.42
C PHE A 92 -13.37 4.67 -17.52
#